data_AF-A0AAV1N038-F1
#
_entry.id   AF-A0AAV1N038-F1
#
_cell.length_a   1.000
_cell.length_b   1.000
_cell.length_c   1.000
_cell.angle_alpha   90.00
_cell.angle_beta   90.00
_cell.angle_gamma   90.00
#
_symmetry.space_group_name_H-M   'P 1'
#
loop_
_entity.id
_entity.type
_entity.pdbx_description
1 polymer ?
#
loop_
_entity_poly.entity_id
_entity_poly.type
_entity_poly.pdbx_seq_one_letter_code
_entity_poly.pdbx_strand_id
1 'polypeptide(L)'
;MCPYVLFPQIIGNTRTCTYIKEDSVVDPKEKMFELQSTNITFTNLVSVDERLTYKPHPEDEEKTILTQEAIISVKGVSLSSYLEGVMASTISANAGKGREAMEWVIRRLNAEIEELAATARGTIRTPMAAAVTEK
;
A
#
# COMPACT_ATOMS: atom_id res chain seq x y z
N MET A 1 -1.34 3.30 0.79
CA MET A 1 -2.11 4.38 0.14
C MET A 1 -1.18 5.00 -0.90
N CYS A 2 -1.48 4.70 -2.16
CA CYS A 2 -0.69 5.00 -3.35
C CYS A 2 -0.71 6.50 -3.73
N PRO A 3 -0.02 6.98 -4.77
CA PRO A 3 0.28 8.39 -5.07
C PRO A 3 -0.93 9.24 -5.53
N TYR A 4 -2.11 9.00 -4.98
CA TYR A 4 -3.39 9.64 -5.30
C TYR A 4 -3.46 11.17 -5.01
N VAL A 5 -2.44 11.76 -4.38
CA VAL A 5 -2.54 13.12 -3.82
C VAL A 5 -1.69 14.20 -4.53
N LEU A 6 -0.92 13.82 -5.55
CA LEU A 6 0.21 14.63 -6.01
C LEU A 6 -0.10 15.64 -7.12
N PHE A 7 -0.90 15.28 -8.11
CA PHE A 7 -1.10 16.12 -9.30
C PHE A 7 -2.04 17.33 -9.13
N PRO A 8 -3.11 17.28 -8.30
CA PRO A 8 -4.05 18.41 -8.21
C PRO A 8 -3.43 19.68 -7.60
N GLN A 9 -2.47 19.53 -6.68
CA GLN A 9 -1.90 20.67 -5.96
C GLN A 9 -0.89 21.47 -6.80
N ILE A 10 -0.21 20.82 -7.75
CA ILE A 10 0.82 21.48 -8.57
C ILE A 10 0.21 22.19 -9.78
N ILE A 11 -0.88 21.66 -10.34
CA ILE A 11 -1.51 22.20 -11.56
C ILE A 11 -2.61 23.23 -11.24
N GLY A 12 -2.97 23.42 -9.96
CA GLY A 12 -3.82 24.53 -9.52
C GLY A 12 -5.26 24.51 -10.04
N ASN A 13 -5.73 23.40 -10.62
CA ASN A 13 -7.09 23.29 -11.15
C ASN A 13 -7.91 22.24 -10.38
N THR A 14 -8.86 22.74 -9.60
CA THR A 14 -9.73 22.05 -8.63
C THR A 14 -10.74 21.06 -9.24
N ARG A 15 -10.65 20.71 -10.54
CA ARG A 15 -11.60 19.83 -11.23
C ARG A 15 -10.99 18.66 -12.00
N THR A 16 -9.69 18.38 -11.85
CA THR A 16 -9.02 17.35 -12.64
C THR A 16 -8.86 16.04 -11.85
N CYS A 17 -9.66 15.03 -12.21
CA CYS A 17 -9.43 13.66 -11.77
C CYS A 17 -8.13 13.14 -12.40
N THR A 18 -7.19 12.71 -11.58
CA THR A 18 -5.90 12.19 -12.02
C THR A 18 -5.98 10.67 -12.01
N TYR A 19 -5.76 10.06 -13.17
CA TYR A 19 -5.79 8.62 -13.33
C TYR A 19 -4.36 8.09 -13.25
N ILE A 20 -4.22 6.98 -12.52
CA ILE A 20 -2.96 6.28 -12.28
C ILE A 20 -3.23 4.81 -12.60
N LYS A 21 -2.30 4.18 -13.30
CA LYS A 21 -2.27 2.74 -13.53
C LYS A 21 -1.44 2.11 -12.42
N GLU A 22 -1.96 1.07 -11.81
CA GLU A 22 -1.25 0.28 -10.79
C GLU A 22 -1.21 -1.17 -11.26
N ASP A 23 0.00 -1.69 -11.45
CA ASP A 23 0.25 -3.10 -11.77
C ASP A 23 0.94 -3.74 -10.56
N SER A 24 0.35 -4.80 -10.00
CA SER A 24 0.92 -5.52 -8.85
C SER A 24 1.16 -6.98 -9.18
N VAL A 25 2.25 -7.52 -8.65
CA VAL A 25 2.64 -8.93 -8.81
C VAL A 25 3.01 -9.48 -7.43
N VAL A 26 2.46 -10.66 -7.13
CA VAL A 26 2.74 -11.37 -5.88
C VAL A 26 3.38 -12.71 -6.22
N ASP A 27 4.59 -12.93 -5.72
CA ASP A 27 5.23 -14.24 -5.77
C ASP A 27 5.15 -14.89 -4.37
N PRO A 28 4.26 -15.88 -4.17
CA PRO A 28 4.12 -16.56 -2.89
C PRO A 28 5.30 -17.50 -2.58
N LYS A 29 6.07 -17.93 -3.59
CA LYS A 29 7.23 -18.81 -3.38
C LYS A 29 8.40 -18.01 -2.83
N GLU A 30 8.67 -16.87 -3.46
CA GLU A 30 9.74 -15.95 -3.06
C GLU A 30 9.30 -14.97 -1.95
N LYS A 31 8.04 -15.05 -1.50
CA LYS A 31 7.40 -14.13 -0.53
C LYS A 31 7.59 -12.66 -0.93
N MET A 32 7.52 -12.38 -2.23
CA MET A 32 7.79 -11.06 -2.79
C MET A 32 6.50 -10.42 -3.25
N PHE A 33 6.34 -9.13 -2.95
CA PHE A 33 5.27 -8.31 -3.51
C PHE A 33 5.89 -7.12 -4.22
N GLU A 34 5.56 -6.94 -5.50
CA GLU A 34 5.98 -5.80 -6.30
C GLU A 34 4.76 -5.02 -6.78
N LEU A 35 4.85 -3.70 -6.71
CA LEU A 35 3.82 -2.77 -7.15
C LEU A 35 4.48 -1.68 -8.00
N GLN A 36 3.99 -1.50 -9.22
CA GLN A 36 4.39 -0.44 -10.11
C GLN A 36 3.21 0.49 -10.36
N SER A 37 3.43 1.80 -10.19
CA SER A 37 2.42 2.83 -10.35
C SER A 37 2.89 3.86 -11.36
N THR A 38 2.09 4.12 -12.40
CA THR A 38 2.39 5.09 -13.46
C THR A 38 1.23 6.04 -13.66
N ASN A 39 1.48 7.35 -13.76
CA ASN A 39 0.40 8.30 -14.05
C ASN A 39 -0.06 8.23 -15.51
N ILE A 40 -1.37 8.18 -15.72
CA ILE A 40 -2.01 8.20 -17.05
C ILE A 40 -2.37 9.64 -17.45
N THR A 41 -2.86 10.43 -16.50
CA THR A 41 -3.18 11.84 -16.76
C THR A 41 -1.89 12.69 -16.73
N PHE A 42 -1.80 13.67 -17.64
CA PHE A 42 -0.68 14.63 -17.72
C PHE A 42 0.71 14.04 -18.06
N THR A 43 0.80 12.80 -18.55
CA THR A 43 2.06 12.18 -19.02
C THR A 43 2.79 13.00 -20.10
N ASN A 44 2.06 13.87 -20.82
CA ASN A 44 2.60 14.80 -21.81
C ASN A 44 3.50 15.89 -21.19
N LEU A 45 3.30 16.20 -19.91
CA LEU A 45 4.03 17.23 -19.16
C LEU A 45 4.96 16.60 -18.12
N VAL A 46 4.44 15.67 -17.31
CA VAL A 46 5.17 14.99 -16.25
C VAL A 46 4.78 13.51 -16.24
N SER A 47 5.77 12.63 -16.33
CA SER A 47 5.64 11.19 -16.09
C SER A 47 6.25 10.85 -14.74
N VAL A 48 5.55 10.04 -13.97
CA VAL A 48 5.96 9.52 -12.68
C VAL A 48 5.79 8.01 -12.76
N ASP A 49 6.91 7.31 -12.62
CA ASP A 49 6.94 5.86 -12.51
C ASP A 49 7.48 5.51 -11.12
N GLU A 50 6.60 4.98 -10.28
CA GLU A 50 6.93 4.55 -8.93
C GLU A 50 6.96 3.02 -8.86
N ARG A 51 7.97 2.47 -8.19
CA ARG A 51 8.11 1.04 -7.93
C ARG A 51 8.29 0.80 -6.44
N LEU A 52 7.50 -0.12 -5.91
CA LEU A 52 7.56 -0.58 -4.53
C LEU A 52 7.79 -2.08 -4.51
N THR A 53 8.71 -2.52 -3.67
CA THR A 53 9.03 -3.94 -3.49
C THR A 53 9.05 -4.28 -2.00
N TYR A 54 8.31 -5.31 -1.63
CA TYR A 54 8.30 -5.88 -0.29
C TYR A 54 8.94 -7.26 -0.33
N LYS A 55 9.92 -7.48 0.54
CA LYS A 55 10.64 -8.75 0.70
C LYS A 55 10.90 -9.05 2.17
N PRO A 56 11.00 -10.32 2.58
CA PRO A 56 11.48 -10.67 3.91
C PRO A 56 12.89 -10.13 4.14
N HIS A 57 13.21 -9.75 5.37
CA HIS A 57 14.56 -9.33 5.73
C HIS A 57 15.51 -10.53 5.71
N PRO A 58 16.69 -10.44 5.06
CA PRO A 58 17.57 -11.60 4.85
C PRO A 58 18.12 -12.20 6.15
N GLU A 59 18.20 -11.40 7.22
CA GLU A 59 18.68 -11.84 8.53
C GLU A 59 17.55 -12.10 9.54
N ASP A 60 16.31 -11.67 9.26
CA ASP A 60 15.21 -11.70 10.23
C ASP A 60 13.87 -11.94 9.52
N GLU A 61 13.40 -13.18 9.50
CA GLU A 61 12.19 -13.55 8.76
C GLU A 61 10.90 -12.87 9.29
N GLU A 62 10.92 -12.32 10.50
CA GLU A 62 9.79 -11.59 11.09
C GLU A 62 9.69 -10.14 10.58
N LYS A 63 10.73 -9.64 9.89
CA LYS A 63 10.76 -8.29 9.34
C LYS A 63 10.55 -8.30 7.83
N THR A 64 9.85 -7.29 7.35
CA THR A 64 9.69 -7.03 5.91
C THR A 64 10.44 -5.76 5.54
N ILE A 65 11.26 -5.83 4.50
CA ILE A 65 11.92 -4.68 3.88
C ILE A 65 10.98 -4.12 2.80
N LEU A 66 10.68 -2.83 2.92
CA LEU A 66 10.06 -2.04 1.86
C LEU A 66 11.14 -1.23 1.14
N THR A 67 11.28 -1.44 -0.16
CA THR A 67 12.08 -0.60 -1.05
C THR A 67 11.14 0.20 -1.94
N GLN A 68 11.31 1.52 -1.99
CA GLN A 68 10.49 2.43 -2.78
C GLN A 68 11.39 3.28 -3.66
N GLU A 69 11.13 3.28 -4.96
CA GLU A 69 11.86 4.02 -5.97
C GLU A 69 10.86 4.81 -6.81
N ALA A 70 11.20 6.05 -7.17
CA ALA A 70 10.37 6.87 -8.04
C ALA A 70 11.22 7.58 -9.08
N ILE A 71 10.81 7.48 -10.34
CA ILE A 71 11.42 8.13 -11.48
C ILE A 71 10.46 9.21 -11.95
N ILE A 72 10.91 10.46 -11.90
CA ILE A 72 10.14 11.62 -12.34
C ILE A 72 10.77 12.14 -13.63
N SER A 73 9.99 12.20 -14.70
CA SER A 73 10.40 12.74 -16.01
C SER A 73 9.55 13.94 -16.36
N VAL A 74 10.14 15.12 -16.43
CA VAL A 74 9.47 16.36 -16.83
C VAL A 74 9.82 16.70 -18.28
N LYS A 75 8.82 17.01 -19.11
CA LYS A 75 8.99 17.33 -20.53
C LYS A 75 8.51 18.74 -20.85
N GLY A 76 9.31 19.48 -21.61
CA GLY A 76 8.87 20.68 -22.32
C GLY A 76 8.64 21.95 -21.49
N VAL A 77 9.17 22.03 -20.25
CA VAL A 77 9.05 23.23 -19.41
C VAL A 77 10.40 23.65 -18.83
N SER A 78 10.63 24.97 -18.75
CA SER A 78 11.84 25.59 -18.19
C SER A 78 11.95 25.50 -16.66
N LEU A 79 10.94 24.93 -15.99
CA LEU A 79 10.85 24.76 -14.54
C LEU A 79 11.06 23.30 -14.10
N SER A 80 11.73 22.47 -14.92
CA SER A 80 11.92 21.04 -14.67
C SER A 80 12.45 20.75 -13.27
N SER A 81 13.54 21.41 -12.84
CA SER A 81 14.15 21.16 -11.54
C SER A 81 13.27 21.55 -10.34
N TYR A 82 12.44 22.58 -10.48
CA TYR A 82 11.50 22.98 -9.43
C TYR A 82 10.37 21.96 -9.29
N LEU A 83 9.79 21.53 -10.41
CA LEU A 83 8.74 20.52 -10.43
C LEU A 83 9.27 19.17 -9.92
N GLU A 84 10.47 18.77 -10.33
CA GLU A 84 11.15 17.58 -9.80
C GLU A 84 11.32 17.65 -8.28
N GLY A 85 11.77 18.79 -7.74
CA GLY A 85 11.93 18.97 -6.30
C GLY A 85 10.60 18.91 -5.52
N VAL A 86 9.55 19.54 -6.03
CA VAL A 86 8.21 19.48 -5.42
C VAL A 86 7.64 18.05 -5.47
N MET A 87 7.82 17.35 -6.58
CA MET A 87 7.36 15.96 -6.73
C MET A 87 8.15 15.00 -5.82
N ALA A 88 9.48 15.11 -5.80
CA ALA A 88 10.34 14.28 -4.97
C ALA A 88 10.06 14.48 -3.47
N SER A 89 9.95 15.73 -3.01
CA SER A 89 9.63 16.03 -1.61
C SER A 89 8.26 15.48 -1.21
N THR A 90 7.28 15.54 -2.10
CA THR A 90 5.93 15.07 -1.80
C THR A 90 5.83 13.54 -1.83
N ILE A 91 6.50 12.87 -2.76
CA ILE A 91 6.62 11.39 -2.77
C ILE A 91 7.31 10.94 -1.47
N SER A 92 8.41 11.58 -1.09
CA SER A 92 9.12 11.28 0.16
C SER A 92 8.25 11.50 1.41
N ALA A 93 7.50 12.61 1.47
CA ALA A 93 6.60 12.87 2.59
C ALA A 93 5.44 11.86 2.67
N ASN A 94 5.01 11.32 1.54
CA ASN A 94 3.93 10.34 1.47
C ASN A 94 4.41 8.90 1.73
N ALA A 95 5.68 8.57 1.43
CA ALA A 95 6.27 7.26 1.71
C ALA A 95 6.12 6.87 3.20
N GLY A 96 6.36 7.83 4.11
CA GLY A 96 6.17 7.62 5.55
C GLY A 96 4.72 7.28 5.94
N LYS A 97 3.76 8.03 5.37
CA LYS A 97 2.32 7.78 5.59
C LYS A 97 1.87 6.44 5.02
N GLY A 98 2.43 6.04 3.86
CA GLY A 98 2.16 4.76 3.22
C GLY A 98 2.51 3.59 4.15
N ARG A 99 3.68 3.65 4.79
CA ARG A 99 4.12 2.68 5.79
C ARG A 99 3.20 2.64 7.01
N GLU A 100 2.86 3.79 7.59
CA GLU A 100 1.97 3.86 8.75
C GLU A 100 0.59 3.27 8.46
N ALA A 101 0.03 3.58 7.28
CA ALA A 101 -1.26 3.04 6.85
C ALA A 101 -1.20 1.51 6.68
N MET A 102 -0.10 0.97 6.12
CA MET A 102 0.08 -0.47 5.96
C MET A 102 0.15 -1.17 7.33
N GLU A 103 0.95 -0.63 8.25
CA GLU A 103 1.03 -1.10 9.65
C GLU A 103 -0.34 -1.09 10.35
N TRP A 104 -1.13 -0.03 10.13
CA TRP A 104 -2.47 0.05 10.68
C TRP A 104 -3.38 -1.07 10.15
N VAL A 105 -3.36 -1.34 8.83
CA VAL A 105 -4.13 -2.43 8.21
C VAL A 105 -3.69 -3.79 8.76
N ILE A 106 -2.38 -4.02 8.90
CA ILE A 106 -1.83 -5.27 9.46
C ILE A 106 -2.33 -5.48 10.90
N ARG A 107 -2.23 -4.45 11.74
CA ARG A 107 -2.72 -4.52 13.14
C ARG A 107 -4.21 -4.81 13.19
N ARG A 108 -5.00 -4.20 12.29
CA ARG A 108 -6.44 -4.42 12.21
C ARG A 108 -6.77 -5.86 11.84
N LEU A 109 -6.10 -6.41 10.82
CA LEU A 109 -6.27 -7.80 10.39
C LEU A 109 -5.89 -8.80 11.50
N ASN A 110 -4.77 -8.55 12.19
CA ASN A 110 -4.35 -9.42 13.29
C ASN A 110 -5.39 -9.46 14.42
N ALA A 111 -5.96 -8.30 14.77
CA ALA A 111 -7.02 -8.23 15.78
C ALA A 111 -8.28 -9.00 15.36
N GLU A 112 -8.69 -8.90 14.09
CA GLU A 112 -9.86 -9.64 13.56
C GLU A 112 -9.61 -11.16 13.53
N ILE A 113 -8.39 -11.60 13.20
CA ILE A 113 -8.00 -13.01 13.25
C ILE A 113 -8.02 -13.55 14.68
N GLU A 114 -7.50 -12.78 15.64
CA GLU A 114 -7.54 -13.15 17.06
C GLU A 114 -8.97 -13.28 17.59
N GLU A 115 -9.87 -12.37 17.21
CA GLU A 115 -11.29 -12.41 17.58
C GLU A 115 -11.99 -13.64 16.99
N LEU A 116 -11.73 -13.96 15.72
CA LEU A 116 -12.24 -15.17 15.08
C LEU A 116 -11.73 -16.43 15.80
N ALA A 117 -10.45 -16.48 16.15
CA ALA A 117 -9.86 -17.58 16.88
C ALA A 117 -10.42 -17.70 18.32
N ALA A 118 -10.71 -16.57 18.99
CA ALA A 118 -11.35 -16.55 20.31
C ALA A 118 -12.78 -17.09 20.25
N THR A 119 -13.56 -16.66 19.26
CA THR A 119 -14.94 -17.12 19.02
C THR A 119 -14.98 -18.62 18.74
N ALA A 120 -14.12 -19.12 17.85
CA ALA A 120 -14.04 -20.54 17.51
C ALA A 120 -13.68 -21.42 18.74
N ARG A 121 -12.77 -20.95 19.60
CA ARG A 121 -12.42 -21.62 20.87
C ARG A 121 -13.57 -21.63 21.88
N GLY A 122 -14.42 -20.60 21.88
CA GLY A 122 -15.63 -20.54 22.70
C GLY A 122 -16.69 -21.56 22.28
N THR A 123 -16.90 -21.75 20.98
CA THR A 123 -17.90 -22.68 20.43
C THR A 123 -17.55 -24.15 20.69
N ILE A 124 -16.26 -24.51 20.67
CA ILE A 124 -15.80 -25.90 20.94
C ILE A 124 -16.01 -26.30 22.42
N ARG A 125 -16.15 -25.34 23.34
CA ARG A 125 -16.24 -25.59 24.79
C ARG A 125 -17.66 -25.78 25.32
N THR A 126 -18.70 -25.76 24.49
CA THR A 126 -20.06 -26.12 24.96
C THR A 126 -20.27 -27.63 24.78
N PRO A 127 -20.11 -28.49 25.82
CA PRO A 127 -20.52 -29.88 25.69
C PRO A 127 -22.03 -29.92 25.53
N MET A 128 -22.48 -30.53 24.44
CA MET A 128 -23.88 -30.78 24.15
C MET A 128 -24.37 -31.84 25.16
N ALA A 129 -24.89 -31.40 26.30
CA ALA A 129 -25.59 -32.26 27.25
C ALA A 129 -26.92 -32.69 26.63
N ALA A 130 -26.89 -33.78 25.84
CA ALA A 130 -28.10 -34.42 25.35
C ALA A 130 -28.83 -35.07 26.53
N ALA A 131 -30.08 -34.63 26.74
CA ALA A 131 -30.98 -35.12 27.77
C ALA A 131 -31.23 -36.63 27.63
N VAL A 132 -30.91 -37.39 28.66
CA VAL A 132 -31.45 -38.74 28.86
C VAL A 132 -32.74 -38.59 29.66
N THR A 133 -33.89 -38.69 29.00
CA THR A 133 -35.18 -38.92 29.66
C THR A 133 -35.35 -40.43 29.85
N GLU A 134 -35.23 -40.90 31.09
CA GLU A 134 -35.64 -42.25 31.51
C GLU A 134 -37.16 -42.37 31.59
N LYS A 135 -37.61 -43.62 31.44
CA LYS A 135 -38.98 -44.13 31.28
C LYS A 135 -39.98 -43.77 32.37
#